data_AF-A0A9X4FD11-F1
#
_entry.id   AF-A0A9X4FD11-F1
#
_cell.length_a   1.000
_cell.length_b   1.000
_cell.length_c   1.000
_cell.angle_alpha   90.00
_cell.angle_beta   90.00
_cell.angle_gamma   90.00
#
_symmetry.space_group_name_H-M   'P 1'
#
loop_
_entity.id
_entity.type
_entity.pdbx_description
1 polymer ?
#
loop_
_entity_poly.entity_id
_entity_poly.type
_entity_poly.pdbx_seq_one_letter_code
_entity_poly.pdbx_strand_id
1 'polypeptide(L)'
;MTELEKSLESWKTITDENAHYDSIGALVEATVSTSPIIDKLSTWAAAGSAAVAGLSITNIDKMANFYDHSELKVLFSCLAASLLFALFQKYFAMLCSLSISSSTEVRARLAPVIDNFEQHANSIEEMAEKNGLAIKPEFDLMKSISSFQELYPWYIKLVLNRPMNKAKENRNYHHKRMVVTHFWQGMTLFVQYLILVAFVGMSAVYI
;
A
#
# COMPACT_ATOMS: atom_id res chain seq x y z
N MET A 1 -35.69 23.44 -18.16
CA MET A 1 -34.62 23.25 -17.19
C MET A 1 -33.91 24.58 -16.99
N THR A 2 -34.04 25.17 -15.80
CA THR A 2 -33.45 26.48 -15.48
C THR A 2 -31.92 26.36 -15.26
N GLU A 3 -31.17 27.46 -15.30
CA GLU A 3 -29.72 27.43 -14.98
C GLU A 3 -29.46 26.92 -13.56
N LEU A 4 -30.32 27.30 -12.61
CA LEU A 4 -30.27 26.83 -11.23
C LEU A 4 -30.43 25.31 -11.15
N GLU A 5 -31.39 24.74 -11.89
CA GLU A 5 -31.66 23.30 -11.94
C GLU A 5 -30.47 22.51 -12.51
N LYS A 6 -29.84 23.01 -13.58
CA LYS A 6 -28.60 22.42 -14.13
C LYS A 6 -27.44 22.47 -13.13
N SER A 7 -27.29 23.58 -12.42
CA SER A 7 -26.24 23.74 -11.40
C SER A 7 -26.44 22.77 -10.23
N LEU A 8 -27.68 22.64 -9.75
CA LEU A 8 -28.05 21.67 -8.70
C LEU A 8 -27.84 20.21 -9.13
N GLU A 9 -28.22 19.84 -10.36
CA GLU A 9 -27.95 18.49 -10.87
C GLU A 9 -26.45 18.20 -11.00
N SER A 10 -25.66 19.18 -11.46
CA SER A 10 -24.21 19.06 -11.53
C SER A 10 -23.60 18.91 -10.13
N TRP A 11 -24.05 19.72 -9.16
CA TRP A 11 -23.56 19.65 -7.79
C TRP A 11 -23.91 18.32 -7.12
N LYS A 12 -25.13 17.83 -7.31
CA LYS A 12 -25.55 16.49 -6.89
C LYS A 12 -24.63 15.41 -7.48
N THR A 13 -24.42 15.43 -8.79
CA THR A 13 -23.59 14.45 -9.50
C THR A 13 -22.16 14.42 -8.94
N ILE A 14 -21.54 15.59 -8.75
CA ILE A 14 -20.20 15.71 -8.18
C ILE A 14 -20.17 15.17 -6.74
N THR A 15 -21.19 15.47 -5.94
CA THR A 15 -21.29 15.03 -4.55
C THR A 15 -21.46 13.51 -4.45
N ASP A 16 -22.34 12.93 -5.27
CA ASP A 16 -22.58 11.48 -5.34
C ASP A 16 -21.30 10.75 -5.79
N GLU A 17 -20.61 11.27 -6.81
CA GLU A 17 -19.34 10.71 -7.27
C GLU A 17 -18.26 10.79 -6.18
N ASN A 18 -18.11 11.94 -5.51
CA ASN A 18 -17.13 12.10 -4.43
C ASN A 18 -17.40 11.12 -3.28
N ALA A 19 -18.65 11.02 -2.83
CA ALA A 19 -19.03 10.07 -1.78
C ALA A 19 -18.72 8.61 -2.20
N HIS A 20 -18.96 8.26 -3.46
CA HIS A 20 -18.62 6.94 -4.00
C HIS A 20 -17.12 6.65 -3.95
N TYR A 21 -16.29 7.57 -4.46
CA TYR A 21 -14.84 7.40 -4.49
C TYR A 21 -14.20 7.42 -3.10
N ASP A 22 -14.69 8.27 -2.21
CA ASP A 22 -14.22 8.35 -0.83
C ASP A 22 -14.59 7.08 -0.06
N SER A 23 -15.78 6.52 -0.32
CA SER A 23 -16.19 5.22 0.22
C SER A 23 -15.26 4.09 -0.25
N ILE A 24 -14.91 4.06 -1.55
CA ILE A 24 -13.94 3.08 -2.07
C ILE A 24 -12.57 3.26 -1.38
N GLY A 25 -12.09 4.50 -1.24
CA GLY A 25 -10.84 4.79 -0.56
C GLY A 25 -10.83 4.28 0.88
N ALA A 26 -11.90 4.56 1.63
CA ALA A 26 -12.06 4.10 3.00
C ALA A 26 -12.09 2.57 3.11
N LEU A 27 -12.81 1.87 2.24
CA LEU A 27 -12.85 0.40 2.22
C LEU A 27 -11.48 -0.21 1.90
N VAL A 28 -10.73 0.38 0.96
CA VAL A 28 -9.40 -0.08 0.60
C VAL A 28 -8.41 0.17 1.74
N GLU A 29 -8.43 1.34 2.36
CA GLU A 29 -7.59 1.65 3.52
C GLU A 29 -7.91 0.75 4.70
N ALA A 30 -9.19 0.50 4.98
CA ALA A 30 -9.61 -0.43 6.02
C ALA A 30 -9.08 -1.84 5.75
N THR A 31 -9.15 -2.31 4.50
CA THR A 31 -8.63 -3.63 4.11
C THR A 31 -7.11 -3.70 4.31
N VAL A 32 -6.38 -2.72 3.78
CA VAL A 32 -4.91 -2.70 3.80
C VAL A 32 -4.38 -2.43 5.22
N SER A 33 -5.18 -1.82 6.11
CA SER A 33 -4.82 -1.62 7.51
C SER A 33 -4.65 -2.93 8.29
N THR A 34 -5.14 -4.06 7.76
CA THR A 34 -4.88 -5.40 8.31
C THR A 34 -3.50 -5.96 7.96
N SER A 35 -2.77 -5.34 7.02
CA SER A 35 -1.41 -5.73 6.60
C SER A 35 -0.43 -6.01 7.77
N PRO A 36 -0.38 -5.20 8.86
CA PRO A 36 0.51 -5.48 9.98
C PRO A 36 0.21 -6.79 10.71
N ILE A 37 -1.04 -7.25 10.70
CA ILE A 37 -1.43 -8.54 11.30
C ILE A 37 -0.85 -9.69 10.46
N ILE A 38 -0.99 -9.59 9.14
CA ILE A 38 -0.44 -10.56 8.17
C ILE A 38 1.10 -10.59 8.27
N ASP A 39 1.75 -9.44 8.36
CA ASP A 39 3.21 -9.33 8.53
C ASP A 39 3.70 -9.97 9.84
N LYS A 40 2.98 -9.77 10.95
CA LYS A 40 3.31 -10.44 12.21
C LYS A 40 3.27 -11.96 12.06
N LEU A 41 2.20 -12.50 11.46
CA LEU A 41 2.07 -13.94 11.26
C LEU A 41 3.20 -14.52 10.40
N SER A 42 3.52 -13.86 9.28
CA SER A 42 4.68 -14.22 8.44
C SER A 42 6.00 -14.20 9.21
N THR A 43 6.19 -13.18 10.06
CA THR A 43 7.39 -13.01 10.88
C THR A 43 7.52 -14.16 11.89
N TRP A 44 6.43 -14.57 12.55
CA TRP A 44 6.43 -15.74 13.43
C TRP A 44 6.79 -17.02 12.69
N ALA A 45 6.21 -17.25 11.50
CA ALA A 45 6.51 -18.41 10.67
C ALA A 45 7.98 -18.41 10.21
N ALA A 46 8.53 -17.26 9.82
CA ALA A 46 9.92 -17.11 9.43
C ALA A 46 10.89 -17.34 10.60
N ALA A 47 10.59 -16.79 11.78
CA ALA A 47 11.38 -17.00 12.99
C ALA A 47 11.41 -18.48 13.38
N GLY A 48 10.26 -19.16 13.33
CA GLY A 48 10.19 -20.61 13.54
C GLY A 48 11.01 -21.38 12.51
N SER A 49 10.91 -21.03 11.22
CA SER A 49 11.69 -21.66 10.14
C SER A 49 13.19 -21.48 10.36
N ALA A 50 13.63 -20.28 10.72
CA ALA A 50 15.03 -19.98 10.99
C ALA A 50 15.55 -20.73 12.22
N ALA A 51 14.74 -20.84 13.28
CA ALA A 51 15.08 -21.62 14.47
C ALA A 51 15.24 -23.11 14.14
N VAL A 52 14.32 -23.70 13.37
CA VAL A 52 14.41 -25.10 12.94
C VAL A 52 15.64 -25.32 12.06
N ALA A 53 15.89 -24.43 11.10
CA ALA A 53 17.10 -24.50 10.27
C ALA A 53 18.38 -24.44 11.11
N GLY A 54 18.46 -23.52 12.06
CA GLY A 54 19.61 -23.37 12.96
C GLY A 54 19.84 -24.60 13.85
N LEU A 55 18.77 -25.15 14.44
CA LEU A 55 18.85 -26.37 15.25
C LEU A 55 19.26 -27.60 14.41
N SER A 56 18.78 -27.68 13.17
CA SER A 56 19.12 -28.76 12.25
C SER A 56 20.58 -28.69 11.82
N ILE A 57 21.09 -27.49 11.52
CA ILE A 57 22.51 -27.27 11.15
C ILE A 57 23.44 -27.60 12.33
N THR A 58 23.10 -27.14 13.53
CA THR A 58 23.92 -27.39 14.73
C THR A 58 23.96 -28.85 15.17
N ASN A 59 22.97 -29.65 14.76
CA ASN A 59 22.89 -31.08 15.06
C ASN A 59 22.95 -31.96 13.80
N ILE A 60 23.60 -31.48 12.73
CA ILE A 60 23.60 -32.15 11.43
C ILE A 60 24.16 -33.58 11.49
N ASP A 61 25.20 -33.81 12.29
CA ASP A 61 25.80 -35.14 12.47
C ASP A 61 24.82 -36.14 13.10
N LYS A 62 23.95 -35.67 13.99
CA LYS A 62 22.90 -36.51 14.58
C LYS A 62 21.78 -36.77 13.58
N MET A 63 21.41 -35.75 12.81
CA MET A 63 20.39 -35.88 11.75
C MET A 63 20.82 -36.83 10.64
N ALA A 64 22.11 -36.85 10.28
CA ALA A 64 22.66 -37.76 9.27
C ALA A 64 22.53 -39.26 9.66
N ASN A 65 22.23 -39.58 10.92
CA ASN A 65 21.93 -40.96 11.34
C ASN A 65 20.48 -41.38 11.06
N PHE A 66 19.58 -40.42 10.86
CA PHE A 66 18.15 -40.68 10.64
C PHE A 66 17.71 -40.39 9.20
N TYR A 67 18.41 -39.48 8.51
CA TYR A 67 18.05 -39.03 7.18
C TYR A 67 19.21 -39.23 6.21
N ASP A 68 18.87 -39.60 4.99
CA ASP A 68 19.83 -39.62 3.91
C ASP A 68 20.23 -38.19 3.50
N HIS A 69 21.43 -38.05 2.95
CA HIS A 69 21.93 -36.76 2.45
C HIS A 69 21.02 -36.12 1.39
N SER A 70 20.29 -36.93 0.62
CA SER A 70 19.32 -36.42 -0.36
C SER A 70 18.10 -35.79 0.32
N GLU A 71 17.60 -36.40 1.39
CA GLU A 71 16.41 -35.94 2.13
C GLU A 71 16.71 -34.65 2.89
N LEU A 72 17.88 -34.58 3.54
CA LEU A 72 18.33 -33.35 4.20
C LEU A 72 18.41 -32.17 3.24
N LYS A 73 18.93 -32.37 2.02
CA LYS A 73 18.98 -31.31 1.01
C LYS A 73 17.59 -30.81 0.63
N VAL A 74 16.61 -31.71 0.48
CA VAL A 74 15.23 -31.33 0.15
C VAL A 74 14.61 -30.56 1.30
N LEU A 75 14.76 -31.02 2.55
CA LEU A 75 14.24 -30.35 3.75
C LEU A 75 14.81 -28.94 3.93
N PHE A 76 16.13 -28.78 3.82
CA PHE A 76 16.77 -27.46 3.89
C PHE A 76 16.37 -26.55 2.71
N SER A 77 16.21 -27.10 1.51
CA SER A 77 15.73 -26.33 0.35
C SER A 77 14.30 -25.82 0.57
N CYS A 78 13.45 -26.62 1.22
CA CYS A 78 12.10 -26.25 1.59
C CYS A 78 12.09 -25.08 2.60
N LEU A 79 12.91 -25.18 3.65
CA LEU A 79 13.08 -24.10 4.63
C LEU A 79 13.61 -22.81 3.99
N ALA A 80 14.61 -22.92 3.11
CA ALA A 80 15.16 -21.78 2.39
C ALA A 80 14.11 -21.11 1.49
N ALA A 81 13.30 -21.90 0.77
CA ALA A 81 12.20 -21.38 -0.04
C ALA A 81 11.15 -20.66 0.83
N SER A 82 10.76 -21.24 1.98
CA SER A 82 9.84 -20.60 2.93
C SER A 82 10.37 -19.22 3.38
N LEU A 83 11.64 -19.14 3.78
CA LEU A 83 12.26 -17.88 4.18
C LEU A 83 12.31 -16.85 3.04
N LEU A 84 12.52 -17.28 1.80
CA LEU A 84 12.47 -16.39 0.63
C LEU A 84 11.07 -15.81 0.43
N PHE A 85 10.02 -16.62 0.56
CA PHE A 85 8.64 -16.14 0.50
C PHE A 85 8.28 -15.21 1.66
N ALA A 86 8.85 -15.43 2.85
CA ALA A 86 8.72 -14.50 3.96
C ALA A 86 9.32 -13.11 3.64
N LEU A 87 10.46 -13.08 2.94
CA LEU A 87 11.08 -11.82 2.49
C LEU A 87 10.21 -11.10 1.44
N PHE A 88 9.63 -11.83 0.48
CA PHE A 88 8.69 -11.25 -0.48
C PHE A 88 7.43 -10.72 0.21
N GLN A 89 6.90 -11.45 1.18
CA GLN A 89 5.76 -11.01 1.98
C GLN A 89 6.11 -9.71 2.74
N LYS A 90 7.28 -9.63 3.37
CA LYS A 90 7.81 -8.42 4.03
C LYS A 90 7.89 -7.23 3.09
N TYR A 91 8.38 -7.45 1.86
CA TYR A 91 8.44 -6.40 0.85
C TYR A 91 7.06 -5.82 0.53
N PHE A 92 6.05 -6.68 0.30
CA PHE A 92 4.69 -6.21 0.05
C PHE A 92 4.06 -5.55 1.29
N ALA A 93 4.32 -6.07 2.49
CA ALA A 93 3.89 -5.46 3.74
C ALA A 93 4.42 -4.02 3.91
N MET A 94 5.70 -3.82 3.59
CA MET A 94 6.34 -2.50 3.59
C MET A 94 5.65 -1.54 2.62
N LEU A 95 5.36 -1.98 1.39
CA LEU A 95 4.66 -1.14 0.40
C LEU A 95 3.25 -0.73 0.86
N CYS A 96 2.51 -1.65 1.48
CA CYS A 96 1.20 -1.37 2.08
C CYS A 96 1.32 -0.33 3.21
N SER A 97 2.26 -0.54 4.14
CA SER A 97 2.49 0.35 5.28
C SER A 97 2.91 1.75 4.84
N LEU A 98 3.81 1.85 3.87
CA LEU A 98 4.26 3.13 3.32
C LEU A 98 3.10 3.87 2.63
N SER A 99 2.25 3.16 1.89
CA SER A 99 1.10 3.76 1.20
C SER A 99 0.09 4.34 2.19
N ILE A 100 -0.26 3.59 3.25
CA ILE A 100 -1.16 4.10 4.30
C ILE A 100 -0.52 5.27 5.04
N SER A 101 0.70 5.11 5.53
CA SER A 101 1.37 6.14 6.32
C SER A 101 1.55 7.43 5.53
N SER A 102 1.93 7.34 4.25
CA SER A 102 2.07 8.51 3.39
C SER A 102 0.73 9.20 3.14
N SER A 103 -0.34 8.45 2.85
CA SER A 103 -1.66 9.03 2.58
C SER A 103 -2.24 9.72 3.82
N THR A 104 -2.13 9.10 5.00
CA THR A 104 -2.58 9.69 6.26
C THR A 104 -1.82 10.98 6.59
N GLU A 105 -0.49 10.96 6.45
CA GLU A 105 0.35 12.13 6.75
C GLU A 105 0.08 13.28 5.77
N VAL A 106 -0.08 12.98 4.48
CA VAL A 106 -0.44 13.99 3.47
C VAL A 106 -1.79 14.61 3.80
N ARG A 107 -2.82 13.80 4.10
CA ARG A 107 -4.15 14.33 4.47
C ARG A 107 -4.07 15.21 5.72
N ALA A 108 -3.38 14.76 6.76
CA ALA A 108 -3.25 15.50 8.01
C ALA A 108 -2.54 16.85 7.84
N ARG A 109 -1.55 16.93 6.94
CA ARG A 109 -0.82 18.17 6.68
C ARG A 109 -1.49 19.08 5.65
N LEU A 110 -2.22 18.52 4.70
CA LEU A 110 -2.84 19.28 3.62
C LEU A 110 -4.21 19.85 4.02
N ALA A 111 -4.97 19.17 4.87
CA ALA A 111 -6.24 19.67 5.41
C ALA A 111 -6.15 21.11 5.96
N PRO A 112 -5.24 21.44 6.91
CA PRO A 112 -5.15 22.80 7.44
C PRO A 112 -4.66 23.82 6.39
N VAL A 113 -3.94 23.39 5.36
CA VAL A 113 -3.51 24.29 4.26
C VAL A 113 -4.70 24.65 3.38
N ILE A 114 -5.55 23.68 3.07
CA ILE A 114 -6.78 23.90 2.29
C ILE A 114 -7.76 24.75 3.09
N ASP A 115 -7.99 24.43 4.36
CA ASP A 115 -8.90 25.20 5.22
C ASP A 115 -8.47 26.68 5.31
N ASN A 116 -7.17 26.92 5.45
CA ASN A 116 -6.61 28.28 5.50
C ASN A 116 -6.74 28.99 4.16
N PHE A 117 -6.50 28.29 3.05
CA PHE A 117 -6.75 28.82 1.70
C PHE A 117 -8.22 29.21 1.50
N GLU A 118 -9.16 28.35 1.89
CA GLU A 118 -10.61 28.61 1.75
C GLU A 118 -11.04 29.84 2.57
N GLN A 119 -10.55 29.98 3.80
CA GLN A 119 -10.82 31.16 4.62
C GLN A 119 -10.33 32.46 3.97
N HIS A 120 -9.11 32.45 3.42
CA HIS A 120 -8.56 33.58 2.69
C HIS A 120 -9.28 33.81 1.36
N ALA A 121 -9.68 32.76 0.66
CA ALA A 121 -10.39 32.85 -0.60
C ALA A 121 -11.75 33.54 -0.40
N ASN A 122 -12.53 33.10 0.59
CA ASN A 122 -13.81 33.72 0.95
C ASN A 122 -13.63 35.21 1.30
N SER A 123 -12.60 35.55 2.08
CA SER A 123 -12.31 36.95 2.45
C SER A 123 -11.96 37.82 1.23
N ILE A 124 -11.23 37.26 0.26
CA ILE A 124 -10.86 37.94 -0.98
C ILE A 124 -12.08 38.09 -1.89
N GLU A 125 -12.92 37.06 -2.01
CA GLU A 125 -14.15 37.12 -2.82
C GLU A 125 -15.12 38.16 -2.26
N GLU A 126 -15.35 38.20 -0.94
CA GLU A 126 -16.17 39.23 -0.31
C GLU A 126 -15.62 40.65 -0.57
N MET A 127 -14.29 40.82 -0.53
CA MET A 127 -13.65 42.09 -0.82
C MET A 127 -13.74 42.45 -2.30
N ALA A 128 -13.62 41.47 -3.19
CA ALA A 128 -13.72 41.65 -4.63
C ALA A 128 -15.15 42.05 -5.02
N GLU A 129 -16.17 41.37 -4.49
CA GLU A 129 -17.60 41.72 -4.70
C GLU A 129 -17.92 43.13 -4.21
N LYS A 130 -17.46 43.50 -3.00
CA LYS A 130 -17.66 44.85 -2.45
C LYS A 130 -17.03 45.96 -3.29
N ASN A 131 -15.96 45.66 -4.02
CA ASN A 131 -15.25 46.62 -4.87
C ASN A 131 -15.59 46.46 -6.37
N GLY A 132 -16.55 45.61 -6.73
CA GLY A 132 -16.93 45.35 -8.13
C GLY A 132 -15.83 44.69 -8.96
N LEU A 133 -14.88 44.00 -8.32
CA LEU A 133 -13.77 43.30 -8.94
C LEU A 133 -14.14 41.81 -9.15
N ALA A 134 -13.88 41.28 -10.34
CA ALA A 134 -14.09 39.86 -10.64
C ALA A 134 -12.84 39.02 -10.31
N ILE A 135 -12.44 38.99 -9.04
CA ILE A 135 -11.29 38.20 -8.56
C ILE A 135 -11.82 36.95 -7.86
N LYS A 136 -11.41 35.76 -8.34
CA LYS A 136 -11.71 34.47 -7.73
C LYS A 136 -10.42 33.69 -7.47
N PRO A 137 -10.02 33.50 -6.22
CA PRO A 137 -8.86 32.69 -5.87
C PRO A 137 -9.13 31.22 -6.18
N GLU A 138 -8.21 30.56 -6.90
CA GLU A 138 -8.33 29.14 -7.24
C GLU A 138 -7.11 28.38 -6.70
N PHE A 139 -7.37 27.25 -6.03
CA PHE A 139 -6.31 26.39 -5.52
C PHE A 139 -5.91 25.36 -6.56
N ASP A 140 -4.74 25.54 -7.17
CA ASP A 140 -4.19 24.58 -8.14
C ASP A 140 -3.32 23.52 -7.43
N LEU A 141 -3.97 22.42 -7.05
CA LEU A 141 -3.31 21.24 -6.49
C LEU A 141 -2.34 20.60 -7.49
N MET A 142 -2.62 20.67 -8.80
CA MET A 142 -1.76 20.09 -9.84
C MET A 142 -0.45 20.85 -9.99
N LYS A 143 -0.49 22.19 -9.90
CA LYS A 143 0.70 23.02 -9.82
C LYS A 143 1.54 22.67 -8.60
N SER A 144 0.92 22.56 -7.42
CA SER A 144 1.60 22.17 -6.18
C SER A 144 2.31 20.81 -6.31
N ILE A 145 1.63 19.84 -6.93
CA ILE A 145 2.18 18.52 -7.24
C ILE A 145 3.36 18.61 -8.20
N SER A 146 3.27 19.40 -9.28
CA SER A 146 4.38 19.56 -10.24
C SER A 146 5.61 20.20 -9.60
N SER A 147 5.43 21.23 -8.77
CA SER A 147 6.53 21.85 -8.02
C SER A 147 7.16 20.88 -7.02
N PHE A 148 6.37 20.01 -6.39
CA PHE A 148 6.90 18.93 -5.53
C PHE A 148 7.75 17.94 -6.34
N GLN A 149 7.32 17.54 -7.54
CA GLN A 149 8.12 16.67 -8.39
C GLN A 149 9.45 17.32 -8.80
N GLU A 150 9.48 18.65 -8.92
CA GLU A 150 10.69 19.36 -9.31
C GLU A 150 11.83 19.26 -8.31
N LEU A 151 11.51 19.02 -7.04
CA LEU A 151 12.48 18.82 -5.96
C LEU A 151 13.32 17.55 -6.13
N TYR A 152 12.87 16.60 -6.94
CA TYR A 152 13.56 15.32 -7.13
C TYR A 152 14.51 15.33 -8.33
N PRO A 153 15.58 14.51 -8.32
CA PRO A 153 16.42 14.27 -9.49
C PRO A 153 15.63 13.68 -10.67
N TRP A 154 16.11 13.89 -11.90
CA TRP A 154 15.42 13.52 -13.15
C TRP A 154 15.01 12.04 -13.22
N TYR A 155 15.84 11.12 -12.68
CA TYR A 155 15.54 9.69 -12.69
C TYR A 155 14.37 9.32 -11.77
N ILE A 156 14.21 10.01 -10.62
CA ILE A 156 13.06 9.82 -9.73
C ILE A 156 11.81 10.46 -10.34
N LYS A 157 11.94 11.62 -11.00
CA LYS A 157 10.82 12.25 -11.72
C LYS A 157 10.21 11.30 -12.75
N LEU A 158 11.03 10.57 -13.50
CA LEU A 158 10.55 9.56 -14.46
C LEU A 158 9.74 8.45 -13.78
N VAL A 159 10.18 8.00 -12.61
CA VAL A 159 9.49 6.98 -11.81
C VAL A 159 8.16 7.51 -11.24
N LEU A 160 8.11 8.77 -10.80
CA LEU A 160 6.91 9.42 -10.25
C LEU A 160 5.89 9.81 -11.32
N ASN A 161 6.33 10.22 -12.52
CA ASN A 161 5.45 10.65 -13.60
C ASN A 161 4.53 9.52 -14.09
N ARG A 162 5.02 8.28 -14.15
CA ARG A 162 4.22 7.14 -14.61
C ARG A 162 2.97 6.87 -13.75
N PRO A 163 3.07 6.67 -12.42
CA PRO A 163 1.90 6.45 -11.58
C PRO A 163 1.00 7.69 -11.51
N MET A 164 1.56 8.90 -11.58
CA MET A 164 0.77 10.13 -11.54
C MET A 164 -0.05 10.37 -12.80
N ASN A 165 0.52 10.11 -13.99
CA ASN A 165 -0.25 10.18 -15.23
C ASN A 165 -1.40 9.15 -15.24
N LYS A 166 -1.15 7.94 -14.74
CA LYS A 166 -2.20 6.92 -14.58
C LYS A 166 -3.25 7.29 -13.54
N ALA A 167 -2.86 8.04 -12.50
CA ALA A 167 -3.80 8.54 -11.50
C ALA A 167 -4.70 9.66 -12.05
N LYS A 168 -4.21 10.46 -13.01
CA LYS A 168 -5.04 11.45 -13.73
C LYS A 168 -6.12 10.78 -14.58
N GLU A 169 -5.77 9.70 -15.27
CA GLU A 169 -6.70 8.93 -16.11
C GLU A 169 -7.69 8.11 -15.28
N ASN A 170 -7.28 7.64 -14.10
CA ASN A 170 -8.10 6.79 -13.24
C ASN A 170 -7.95 7.17 -11.77
N ARG A 171 -9.00 7.80 -11.22
CA ARG A 171 -9.10 8.23 -9.82
C ARG A 171 -8.86 7.09 -8.82
N ASN A 172 -9.19 5.85 -9.19
CA ASN A 172 -9.01 4.66 -8.36
C ASN A 172 -7.66 3.94 -8.56
N TYR A 173 -6.75 4.47 -9.37
CA TYR A 173 -5.48 3.79 -9.68
C TYR A 173 -4.65 3.50 -8.42
N HIS A 174 -4.55 4.45 -7.50
CA HIS A 174 -3.81 4.28 -6.25
C HIS A 174 -4.46 3.20 -5.37
N HIS A 175 -5.77 3.28 -5.16
CA HIS A 175 -6.53 2.29 -4.40
C HIS A 175 -6.39 0.88 -5.00
N LYS A 176 -6.50 0.75 -6.33
CA LYS A 176 -6.27 -0.54 -7.02
C LYS A 176 -4.88 -1.09 -6.74
N ARG A 177 -3.84 -0.25 -6.80
CA ARG A 177 -2.46 -0.67 -6.53
C ARG A 177 -2.29 -1.13 -5.07
N MET A 178 -2.90 -0.44 -4.11
CA MET A 178 -2.87 -0.86 -2.70
C MET A 178 -3.51 -2.25 -2.51
N VAL A 179 -4.69 -2.48 -3.09
CA VAL A 179 -5.37 -3.79 -3.03
C VAL A 179 -4.54 -4.90 -3.66
N VAL A 180 -3.96 -4.66 -4.84
CA VAL A 180 -3.12 -5.66 -5.52
C VAL A 180 -1.89 -6.00 -4.68
N THR A 181 -1.26 -5.00 -4.07
CA THR A 181 -0.09 -5.21 -3.19
C THR A 181 -0.47 -6.04 -1.97
N HIS A 182 -1.61 -5.72 -1.34
CA HIS A 182 -2.13 -6.48 -0.20
C HIS A 182 -2.53 -7.92 -0.56
N PHE A 183 -3.11 -8.14 -1.74
CA PHE A 183 -3.39 -9.47 -2.25
C PHE A 183 -2.12 -10.30 -2.42
N TRP A 184 -1.06 -9.72 -3.03
CA TRP A 184 0.23 -10.39 -3.17
C TRP A 184 0.93 -10.66 -1.83
N GLN A 185 0.75 -9.78 -0.84
CA GLN A 185 1.18 -10.01 0.53
C GLN A 185 0.50 -11.26 1.13
N GLY A 186 -0.82 -11.41 0.94
CA GLY A 186 -1.54 -12.60 1.39
C GLY A 186 -1.13 -13.88 0.64
N MET A 187 -0.96 -13.78 -0.68
CA MET A 187 -0.55 -14.92 -1.52
C MET A 187 0.83 -15.44 -1.15
N THR A 188 1.80 -14.54 -0.92
CA THR A 188 3.16 -14.91 -0.51
C THR A 188 3.18 -15.57 0.86
N LEU A 189 2.39 -15.09 1.82
CA LEU A 189 2.20 -15.75 3.11
C LEU A 189 1.60 -17.15 2.94
N PHE A 190 0.56 -17.28 2.11
CA PHE A 190 -0.09 -18.57 1.88
C PHE A 190 0.89 -19.61 1.31
N VAL A 191 1.70 -19.21 0.32
CA VAL A 191 2.74 -20.07 -0.24
C VAL A 191 3.81 -20.42 0.79
N GLN A 192 4.28 -19.45 1.59
CA GLN A 192 5.20 -19.71 2.70
C GLN A 192 4.65 -20.78 3.66
N TYR A 193 3.38 -20.67 4.02
CA TYR A 193 2.74 -21.61 4.94
C TYR A 193 2.58 -23.01 4.33
N LEU A 194 2.20 -23.11 3.05
CA LEU A 194 2.15 -24.39 2.34
C LEU A 194 3.51 -25.09 2.30
N ILE A 195 4.58 -24.33 2.04
CA ILE A 195 5.95 -24.85 2.05
C ILE A 195 6.31 -25.38 3.45
N LEU A 196 5.91 -24.67 4.52
CA LEU A 196 6.16 -25.13 5.89
C LEU A 196 5.37 -26.39 6.24
N VAL A 197 4.12 -26.48 5.84
CA VAL A 197 3.31 -27.70 6.02
C VAL A 197 3.93 -28.87 5.26
N ALA A 198 4.39 -28.64 4.03
CA ALA A 198 5.10 -29.65 3.24
C ALA A 198 6.41 -30.09 3.92
N PHE A 199 7.19 -29.14 4.46
CA PHE A 199 8.40 -29.44 5.23
C PHE A 199 8.09 -30.34 6.44
N VAL A 200 7.09 -29.99 7.25
CA VAL A 200 6.69 -30.80 8.40
C VAL A 200 6.22 -32.19 7.97
N GLY A 201 5.39 -32.27 6.94
CA GLY A 201 4.90 -33.54 6.40
C GLY A 201 6.04 -34.44 5.90
N MET A 202 6.97 -33.88 5.11
CA MET A 202 8.15 -34.61 4.65
C MET A 202 9.04 -35.06 5.81
N SER A 203 9.29 -34.19 6.79
CA SER A 203 10.08 -34.55 7.97
C SER A 203 9.45 -35.69 8.77
N ALA A 204 8.12 -35.80 8.80
CA ALA A 204 7.43 -36.89 9.50
C ALA A 204 7.41 -38.21 8.71
N VAL A 205 7.50 -38.16 7.37
CA VAL A 205 7.48 -39.34 6.50
C VAL A 205 8.87 -39.96 6.32
N TYR A 206 9.92 -39.14 6.41
CA TYR A 206 11.31 -39.59 6.30
C TYR A 206 11.91 -40.10 7.63
N ILE A 207 11.21 -39.92 8.76
CA ILE A 207 11.55 -40.55 10.06
C ILE A 207 10.97 -41.96 10.09
#